data_AF-Q1YEZ3-F1
#
_entry.id   AF-Q1YEZ3-F1
#
_cell.length_a   1.000
_cell.length_b   1.000
_cell.length_c   1.000
_cell.angle_alpha   90.00
_cell.angle_beta   90.00
_cell.angle_gamma   90.00
#
_symmetry.space_group_name_H-M   'P 1'
#
loop_
_entity.id
_entity.type
_entity.pdbx_description
1 polymer ?
#
loop_
_entity_poly.entity_id
_entity_poly.type
_entity_poly.pdbx_seq_one_letter_code
_entity_poly.pdbx_strand_id
1 'polypeptide(L)'
;MRVSMISLPILETSQIGAARRRALQEAETIGLAEDDRDRLALVVTEAGTNLLRHATGGEILLCPHQGKSTAGMDVIALDDGPGLPNVEAAMADGFTTAGEGERSLGSGLGAMARMSDGLDIYSDSRGTTLTVNIGKTGRAARGPMETAGLIVPKPSFDAGGDIHGIRKDGGATMIMLMDVLGHGPTAAKDAETGLAAFLAAKGKSLEDTEIFVADAMAGSRGAASLIVELPHGSDRLRALGLGNIKGEIISADGSRHGIPSSPGIVGASTRRPRVTEHAWGKGAMLLLTTDGLKGGERFPEPSALFYRDVLTIAATLYKRRRRGSDDSGVVIARARQ
;
A
#
# COMPACT_ATOMS: atom_id res chain seq x y z
N MET A 1 -9.34 -6.98 -12.33
CA MET A 1 -10.42 -6.93 -11.33
C MET A 1 -9.87 -6.17 -10.13
N ARG A 2 -10.61 -5.20 -9.56
CA ARG A 2 -10.19 -4.57 -8.30
C ARG A 2 -10.01 -5.69 -7.29
N VAL A 3 -9.00 -5.55 -6.47
CA VAL A 3 -8.96 -6.30 -5.25
C VAL A 3 -8.98 -5.28 -4.13
N SER A 4 -10.16 -5.09 -3.55
CA SER A 4 -10.34 -4.16 -2.43
C SER A 4 -9.55 -4.70 -1.24
N MET A 5 -8.73 -3.84 -0.64
CA MET A 5 -8.09 -4.18 0.62
C MET A 5 -9.13 -4.24 1.72
N ILE A 6 -8.93 -5.16 2.66
CA ILE A 6 -9.87 -5.43 3.73
C ILE A 6 -9.14 -5.20 5.03
N SER A 7 -9.59 -4.20 5.81
CA SER A 7 -9.11 -3.95 7.16
C SER A 7 -9.97 -4.71 8.17
N LEU A 8 -9.31 -5.46 9.04
CA LEU A 8 -9.92 -6.31 10.05
C LEU A 8 -9.31 -5.98 11.41
N PRO A 9 -10.05 -5.37 12.35
CA PRO A 9 -9.54 -5.12 13.70
C PRO A 9 -9.36 -6.45 14.45
N ILE A 10 -8.26 -6.55 15.19
CA ILE A 10 -7.93 -7.68 16.06
C ILE A 10 -7.74 -7.15 17.48
N LEU A 11 -8.82 -7.23 18.25
CA LEU A 11 -8.95 -6.77 19.64
C LEU A 11 -9.32 -7.93 20.58
N GLU A 12 -9.94 -8.99 20.06
CA GLU A 12 -10.31 -10.19 20.80
C GLU A 12 -10.13 -11.49 20.00
N THR A 13 -10.06 -12.62 20.69
CA THR A 13 -9.77 -13.94 20.10
C THR A 13 -10.77 -14.35 19.02
N SER A 14 -12.04 -13.96 19.15
CA SER A 14 -13.11 -14.29 18.18
C SER A 14 -12.79 -13.75 16.78
N GLN A 15 -12.12 -12.60 16.71
CA GLN A 15 -11.81 -11.88 15.48
C GLN A 15 -10.68 -12.54 14.69
N ILE A 16 -9.80 -13.32 15.33
CA ILE A 16 -8.80 -14.13 14.61
C ILE A 16 -9.49 -15.14 13.70
N GLY A 17 -10.52 -15.82 14.23
CA GLY A 17 -11.32 -16.76 13.45
C GLY A 17 -12.09 -16.08 12.32
N ALA A 18 -12.61 -14.87 12.54
CA ALA A 18 -13.27 -14.08 11.52
C ALA A 18 -12.31 -13.65 10.41
N ALA A 19 -11.12 -13.15 10.78
CA ALA A 19 -10.10 -12.73 9.84
C ALA A 19 -9.60 -13.89 8.97
N ARG A 20 -9.39 -15.07 9.56
CA ARG A 20 -9.03 -16.28 8.82
C ARG A 20 -10.11 -16.68 7.81
N ARG A 21 -11.39 -16.69 8.20
CA ARG A 21 -12.49 -17.01 7.29
C ARG A 21 -12.57 -16.01 6.13
N ARG A 22 -12.42 -14.71 6.43
CA ARG A 22 -12.41 -13.67 5.39
C ARG A 22 -11.23 -13.85 4.43
N ALA A 23 -10.03 -14.11 4.95
CA ALA A 23 -8.85 -14.36 4.12
C ALA A 23 -9.04 -15.54 3.17
N LEU A 24 -9.61 -16.65 3.64
CA LEU A 24 -9.90 -17.82 2.82
C LEU A 24 -10.97 -17.55 1.75
N GLN A 25 -12.02 -16.81 2.08
CA GLN A 25 -13.06 -16.42 1.12
C GLN A 25 -12.50 -15.56 -0.02
N GLU A 26 -11.65 -14.59 0.31
CA GLU A 26 -11.01 -13.73 -0.69
C GLU A 26 -9.98 -14.50 -1.51
N ALA A 27 -9.21 -15.39 -0.87
CA ALA A 27 -8.26 -16.26 -1.55
C ALA A 27 -8.94 -17.20 -2.55
N GLU A 28 -10.11 -17.74 -2.22
CA GLU A 28 -10.93 -18.51 -3.17
C GLU A 28 -11.42 -17.64 -4.33
N THR A 29 -11.89 -16.43 -4.03
CA THR A 29 -12.40 -15.47 -5.04
C THR A 29 -11.33 -15.10 -6.08
N ILE A 30 -10.06 -14.96 -5.68
CA ILE A 30 -8.96 -14.66 -6.60
C ILE A 30 -8.35 -15.90 -7.26
N GLY A 31 -8.79 -17.11 -6.88
CA GLY A 31 -8.25 -18.38 -7.39
C GLY A 31 -6.87 -18.74 -6.85
N LEU A 32 -6.60 -18.44 -5.58
CA LEU A 32 -5.35 -18.84 -4.91
C LEU A 32 -5.29 -20.37 -4.78
N ALA A 33 -4.10 -20.95 -4.97
CA ALA A 33 -3.89 -22.40 -4.89
C ALA A 33 -4.30 -22.96 -3.52
N GLU A 34 -4.69 -24.23 -3.46
CA GLU A 34 -5.12 -24.88 -2.21
C GLU A 34 -4.02 -24.88 -1.14
N ASP A 35 -2.82 -25.34 -1.47
CA ASP A 35 -1.65 -25.28 -0.57
C ASP A 35 -1.38 -23.86 -0.06
N ASP A 36 -1.57 -22.85 -0.92
CA ASP A 36 -1.38 -21.43 -0.57
C ASP A 36 -2.49 -20.93 0.37
N ARG A 37 -3.73 -21.41 0.21
CA ARG A 37 -4.84 -21.11 1.12
C ARG A 37 -4.60 -21.68 2.52
N ASP A 38 -4.03 -22.88 2.62
CA ASP A 38 -3.65 -23.48 3.90
C ASP A 38 -2.53 -22.68 4.59
N ARG A 39 -1.48 -22.31 3.85
CA ARG A 39 -0.41 -21.42 4.35
C ARG A 39 -0.96 -20.08 4.82
N LEU A 40 -1.86 -19.47 4.04
CA LEU A 40 -2.53 -18.21 4.37
C LEU A 40 -3.32 -18.31 5.69
N ALA A 41 -4.09 -19.38 5.88
CA ALA A 41 -4.89 -19.58 7.08
C ALA A 41 -4.04 -19.61 8.36
N LEU A 42 -2.89 -20.27 8.29
CA LEU A 42 -1.94 -20.33 9.39
C LEU A 42 -1.25 -18.98 9.63
N VAL A 43 -0.81 -18.29 8.57
CA VAL A 43 -0.22 -16.94 8.67
C VAL A 43 -1.18 -15.95 9.33
N VAL A 44 -2.44 -15.89 8.91
CA VAL A 44 -3.44 -14.98 9.50
C VAL A 44 -3.71 -15.33 10.97
N THR A 45 -3.73 -16.61 11.31
CA THR A 45 -3.93 -17.06 12.71
C THR A 45 -2.77 -16.64 13.60
N GLU A 46 -1.54 -16.83 13.13
CA GLU A 46 -0.33 -16.48 13.88
C GLU A 46 -0.15 -14.97 14.00
N ALA A 47 -0.36 -14.23 12.91
CA ALA A 47 -0.34 -12.76 12.92
C ALA A 47 -1.38 -12.20 13.91
N GLY A 48 -2.62 -12.70 13.88
CA GLY A 48 -3.67 -12.30 14.82
C GLY A 48 -3.34 -12.66 16.27
N THR A 49 -2.76 -13.84 16.50
CA THR A 49 -2.32 -14.27 17.83
C THR A 49 -1.22 -13.36 18.37
N ASN A 50 -0.26 -12.98 17.53
CA ASN A 50 0.81 -12.06 17.90
C ASN A 50 0.27 -10.67 18.27
N LEU A 51 -0.71 -10.16 17.53
CA LEU A 51 -1.36 -8.89 17.86
C LEU A 51 -2.03 -8.92 19.24
N LEU A 52 -2.69 -10.02 19.62
CA LEU A 52 -3.33 -10.13 20.94
C LEU A 52 -2.35 -10.36 22.09
N ARG A 53 -1.26 -11.10 21.84
CA ARG A 53 -0.30 -11.46 22.90
C ARG A 53 0.75 -10.40 23.18
N HIS A 54 1.17 -9.67 22.15
CA HIS A 54 2.35 -8.81 22.21
C HIS A 54 2.05 -7.32 22.00
N ALA A 55 0.86 -6.99 21.51
CA ALA A 55 0.44 -5.60 21.33
C ALA A 55 -0.78 -5.25 22.20
N THR A 56 -1.14 -3.97 22.19
CA THR A 56 -2.33 -3.43 22.86
C THR A 56 -3.57 -3.47 21.95
N GLY A 57 -3.58 -4.39 20.99
CA GLY A 57 -4.52 -4.42 19.85
C GLY A 57 -3.87 -3.99 18.55
N GLY A 58 -4.56 -4.26 17.44
CA GLY A 58 -4.08 -3.93 16.10
C GLY A 58 -5.09 -4.28 15.02
N GLU A 59 -4.62 -4.35 13.78
CA GLU A 59 -5.43 -4.78 12.65
C GLU A 59 -4.63 -5.65 11.69
N ILE A 60 -5.37 -6.43 10.90
CA ILE A 60 -4.86 -7.15 9.75
C ILE A 60 -5.47 -6.52 8.50
N LEU A 61 -4.61 -6.13 7.55
CA LEU A 61 -5.02 -5.78 6.20
C LEU A 61 -4.78 -6.99 5.29
N LEU A 62 -5.82 -7.39 4.56
CA LEU A 62 -5.71 -8.37 3.48
C LEU A 62 -5.64 -7.59 2.16
N CYS A 63 -4.58 -7.82 1.40
CA CYS A 63 -4.33 -7.16 0.12
C CYS A 63 -4.16 -8.23 -0.95
N PRO A 64 -5.26 -8.72 -1.52
CA PRO A 64 -5.17 -9.74 -2.54
C PRO A 64 -4.67 -9.10 -3.85
N HIS A 65 -3.97 -9.86 -4.68
CA HIS A 65 -3.44 -9.39 -5.96
C HIS A 65 -3.54 -10.50 -7.01
N GLN A 66 -3.90 -10.11 -8.22
CA GLN A 66 -4.13 -11.04 -9.32
C GLN A 66 -3.40 -10.56 -10.59
N GLY A 67 -2.43 -11.34 -11.03
CA GLY A 67 -1.80 -11.23 -12.34
C GLY A 67 -2.58 -12.00 -13.41
N LYS A 68 -2.09 -11.99 -14.65
CA LYS A 68 -2.75 -12.69 -15.78
C LYS A 68 -2.92 -14.20 -15.57
N SER A 69 -2.05 -14.83 -14.78
CA SER A 69 -2.02 -16.28 -14.56
C SER A 69 -1.62 -16.67 -13.14
N THR A 70 -1.59 -15.71 -12.21
CA THR A 70 -1.07 -15.91 -10.85
C THR A 70 -1.90 -15.11 -9.86
N ALA A 71 -2.32 -15.73 -8.77
CA ALA A 71 -2.97 -15.07 -7.65
C ALA A 71 -2.03 -15.06 -6.44
N GLY A 72 -2.19 -14.05 -5.58
CA GLY A 72 -1.48 -13.98 -4.31
C GLY A 72 -2.20 -13.08 -3.32
N MET A 73 -1.74 -13.13 -2.08
CA MET A 73 -2.28 -12.37 -0.97
C MET A 73 -1.13 -11.78 -0.17
N ASP A 74 -1.11 -10.47 -0.01
CA ASP A 74 -0.32 -9.85 1.05
C ASP A 74 -1.18 -9.73 2.32
N VAL A 75 -0.64 -10.19 3.44
CA VAL A 75 -1.19 -10.04 4.79
C VAL A 75 -0.32 -9.03 5.52
N ILE A 76 -0.94 -7.95 6.00
CA ILE A 76 -0.23 -6.89 6.71
C ILE A 76 -0.80 -6.83 8.12
N ALA A 77 0.02 -7.12 9.13
CA ALA A 77 -0.34 -6.93 10.53
C ALA A 77 0.27 -5.63 11.07
N LEU A 78 -0.57 -4.82 11.71
CA LEU A 78 -0.22 -3.50 12.21
C LEU A 78 -0.60 -3.39 13.69
N ASP A 79 0.36 -3.01 14.52
CA ASP A 79 0.11 -2.65 15.92
C ASP A 79 0.82 -1.35 16.32
N ASP A 80 0.26 -0.69 17.34
CA ASP A 80 0.84 0.48 18.00
C ASP A 80 1.43 0.11 19.38
N GLY A 81 1.86 -1.14 19.54
CA GLY A 81 2.45 -1.65 20.78
C GLY A 81 3.88 -1.12 21.02
N PRO A 82 4.62 -1.70 21.98
CA PRO A 82 5.96 -1.25 22.33
C PRO A 82 7.02 -1.53 21.25
N GLY A 83 6.66 -2.31 20.23
CA GLY A 83 7.59 -2.82 19.22
C GLY A 83 8.40 -4.03 19.70
N LEU A 84 9.24 -4.54 18.81
CA LEU A 84 10.14 -5.66 19.02
C LEU A 84 11.53 -5.12 19.36
N PRO A 85 12.08 -5.44 20.55
CA PRO A 85 13.43 -5.00 20.93
C PRO A 85 14.52 -5.52 19.98
N ASN A 86 14.36 -6.74 19.47
CA ASN A 86 15.25 -7.34 18.49
C ASN A 86 14.45 -8.20 17.52
N VAL A 87 14.27 -7.69 16.29
CA VAL A 87 13.54 -8.37 15.22
C VAL A 87 14.24 -9.66 14.79
N GLU A 88 15.58 -9.65 14.67
CA GLU A 88 16.35 -10.82 14.25
C GLU A 88 16.22 -11.97 15.26
N ALA A 89 16.29 -11.66 16.55
CA ALA A 89 16.08 -12.64 17.61
C ALA A 89 14.64 -13.17 17.59
N ALA A 90 13.64 -12.32 17.39
CA ALA A 90 12.23 -12.74 17.29
C ALA A 90 11.95 -13.64 16.07
N MET A 91 12.78 -13.57 15.04
CA MET A 91 12.72 -14.43 13.85
C MET A 91 13.47 -15.76 14.04
N ALA A 92 14.42 -15.81 14.96
CA ALA A 92 15.13 -17.05 15.30
C ALA A 92 14.22 -17.99 16.10
N ASP A 93 14.13 -19.26 15.68
CA ASP A 93 13.30 -20.25 16.37
C ASP A 93 13.72 -20.36 17.85
N GLY A 94 12.73 -20.29 18.75
CA GLY A 94 12.92 -20.47 20.19
C GLY A 94 13.00 -19.17 21.00
N PHE A 95 12.80 -18.01 20.40
CA PHE A 95 12.78 -16.74 21.14
C PHE A 95 11.44 -16.50 21.83
N THR A 96 11.44 -16.58 23.16
CA THR A 96 10.28 -16.29 24.01
C THR A 96 10.49 -14.97 24.74
N THR A 97 9.57 -14.03 24.58
CA THR A 97 9.52 -12.80 25.41
C THR A 97 8.74 -13.01 26.71
N ALA A 98 8.19 -14.20 26.96
CA ALA A 98 7.45 -14.55 28.17
C ALA A 98 8.39 -15.17 29.22
N GLY A 99 8.21 -14.80 30.50
CA GLY A 99 9.01 -15.31 31.62
C GLY A 99 8.89 -16.83 31.81
N GLU A 100 9.90 -17.40 32.47
CA GLU A 100 10.05 -18.83 32.78
C GLU A 100 8.78 -19.42 33.41
N GLY A 101 7.97 -20.12 32.63
CA GLY A 101 6.78 -20.83 33.12
C GLY A 101 5.70 -21.05 32.06
N GLU A 102 5.58 -20.14 31.08
CA GLU A 102 4.75 -20.37 29.91
C GLU A 102 5.64 -20.92 28.80
N ARG A 103 5.38 -22.17 28.37
CA ARG A 103 5.92 -22.72 27.11
C ARG A 103 5.33 -21.92 25.94
N SER A 104 5.76 -20.69 25.78
CA SER A 104 5.45 -19.90 24.60
C SER A 104 6.27 -20.46 23.46
N LEU A 105 5.60 -20.94 22.44
CA LEU A 105 6.21 -21.29 21.17
C LEU A 105 6.83 -20.01 20.59
N GLY A 106 8.10 -19.75 20.91
CA GLY A 106 8.94 -18.73 20.27
C GLY A 106 9.23 -19.01 18.80
N SER A 107 8.28 -19.62 18.10
CA SER A 107 8.36 -20.11 16.72
C SER A 107 7.39 -19.39 15.78
N GLY A 108 6.55 -18.48 16.27
CA GLY A 108 5.46 -17.87 15.50
C GLY A 108 5.92 -17.12 14.24
N LEU A 109 6.82 -16.14 14.43
CA LEU A 109 7.37 -15.36 13.33
C LEU A 109 8.27 -16.20 12.40
N GLY A 110 9.10 -17.07 12.97
CA GLY A 110 9.94 -18.01 12.19
C GLY A 110 9.11 -19.01 11.36
N ALA A 111 8.00 -19.51 11.90
CA ALA A 111 7.06 -20.37 11.18
C ALA A 111 6.37 -19.63 10.03
N MET A 112 5.88 -18.39 10.28
CA MET A 112 5.31 -17.55 9.22
C MET A 112 6.33 -17.30 8.11
N ALA A 113 7.59 -17.04 8.45
CA ALA A 113 8.65 -16.84 7.47
C ALA A 113 8.83 -18.05 6.54
N ARG A 114 8.91 -19.27 7.12
CA ARG A 114 9.03 -20.53 6.35
C ARG A 114 7.83 -20.83 5.46
N MET A 115 6.64 -20.43 5.89
CA MET A 115 5.40 -20.66 5.16
C MET A 115 5.10 -19.57 4.12
N SER A 116 5.85 -18.47 4.13
CA SER A 116 5.62 -17.33 3.23
C SER A 116 6.51 -17.36 2.01
N ASP A 117 6.05 -16.74 0.92
CA ASP A 117 6.86 -16.49 -0.27
C ASP A 117 7.68 -15.18 -0.15
N GLY A 118 7.34 -14.33 0.82
CA GLY A 118 8.10 -13.16 1.22
C GLY A 118 7.61 -12.61 2.55
N LEU A 119 8.50 -12.10 3.38
CA LEU A 119 8.18 -11.51 4.67
C LEU A 119 9.12 -10.35 4.96
N ASP A 120 8.58 -9.23 5.43
CA ASP A 120 9.36 -8.10 5.92
C ASP A 120 8.73 -7.53 7.19
N ILE A 121 9.58 -7.07 8.11
CA ILE A 121 9.18 -6.53 9.41
C ILE A 121 9.87 -5.20 9.63
N TYR A 122 9.08 -4.21 10.01
CA TYR A 122 9.57 -2.97 10.59
C TYR A 122 8.99 -2.80 11.98
N SER A 123 9.85 -2.56 12.97
CA SER A 123 9.42 -2.34 14.35
C SER A 123 10.28 -1.27 15.00
N ASP A 124 9.65 -0.38 15.76
CA ASP A 124 10.29 0.57 16.66
C ASP A 124 9.36 0.86 17.84
N SER A 125 9.68 1.88 18.66
CA SER A 125 8.88 2.26 19.82
C SER A 125 7.45 2.73 19.52
N ARG A 126 7.06 2.82 18.24
CA ARG A 126 5.69 3.13 17.77
C ARG A 126 5.02 1.88 17.16
N GLY A 127 5.37 0.70 17.66
CA GLY A 127 4.78 -0.59 17.30
C GLY A 127 5.36 -1.25 16.06
N THR A 128 4.77 -2.38 15.68
CA THR A 128 5.28 -3.23 14.58
C THR A 128 4.40 -3.14 13.33
N THR A 129 5.05 -3.33 12.18
CA THR A 129 4.43 -3.55 10.88
C THR A 129 5.06 -4.81 10.30
N LEU A 130 4.26 -5.86 10.18
CA LEU A 130 4.62 -7.13 9.56
C LEU A 130 3.91 -7.21 8.20
N THR A 131 4.66 -7.47 7.14
CA THR A 131 4.09 -7.81 5.82
C THR A 131 4.49 -9.22 5.45
N VAL A 132 3.52 -10.01 4.99
CA VAL A 132 3.71 -11.40 4.57
C VAL A 132 3.04 -11.60 3.23
N ASN A 133 3.75 -12.20 2.29
CA ASN A 133 3.25 -12.55 0.96
C ASN A 133 3.02 -14.06 0.88
N ILE A 134 1.85 -14.45 0.39
CA ILE A 134 1.50 -15.83 0.06
C ILE A 134 1.08 -15.91 -1.40
N GLY A 135 1.65 -16.88 -2.12
CA GLY A 135 1.33 -17.16 -3.50
C GLY A 135 2.31 -16.51 -4.47
N LYS A 136 2.62 -17.24 -5.55
CA LYS A 136 3.60 -16.83 -6.56
C LYS A 136 3.02 -15.77 -7.48
N THR A 137 2.98 -14.52 -7.04
CA THR A 137 3.00 -13.39 -7.97
C THR A 137 4.42 -12.84 -8.07
N GLY A 138 4.74 -12.30 -9.24
CA GLY A 138 6.02 -11.65 -9.54
C GLY A 138 6.27 -10.36 -8.77
N ARG A 139 6.08 -10.36 -7.43
CA ARG A 139 6.71 -9.36 -6.55
C ARG A 139 8.23 -9.42 -6.66
N ALA A 140 8.76 -10.50 -7.23
CA ALA A 140 10.02 -10.53 -7.95
C ALA A 140 10.06 -9.45 -9.04
N ALA A 141 10.34 -8.20 -8.64
CA ALA A 141 11.62 -7.57 -8.92
C ALA A 141 12.08 -7.55 -10.39
N ARG A 142 11.18 -7.60 -11.37
CA ARG A 142 11.51 -7.46 -12.79
C ARG A 142 10.98 -6.13 -13.30
N GLY A 143 11.76 -5.09 -13.04
CA GLY A 143 11.48 -3.73 -13.47
C GLY A 143 12.58 -2.78 -13.00
N PRO A 144 12.64 -1.56 -13.54
CA PRO A 144 13.64 -0.57 -13.15
C PRO A 144 13.41 0.01 -11.74
N MET A 145 12.28 -0.29 -11.11
CA MET A 145 11.89 0.23 -9.80
C MET A 145 11.00 -0.75 -9.04
N GLU A 146 10.94 -0.56 -7.73
CA GLU A 146 10.01 -1.23 -6.83
C GLU A 146 8.81 -0.33 -6.58
N THR A 147 7.60 -0.89 -6.52
CA THR A 147 6.37 -0.12 -6.34
C THR A 147 5.41 -0.85 -5.43
N ALA A 148 4.70 -0.11 -4.58
CA ALA A 148 3.58 -0.61 -3.80
C ALA A 148 2.51 0.47 -3.68
N GLY A 149 1.24 0.06 -3.65
CA GLY A 149 0.12 0.93 -3.36
C GLY A 149 -0.75 0.30 -2.28
N LEU A 150 -1.20 1.11 -1.33
CA LEU A 150 -2.06 0.73 -0.23
C LEU A 150 -3.26 1.68 -0.21
N ILE A 151 -4.47 1.16 -0.36
CA ILE A 151 -5.72 1.92 -0.26
C ILE A 151 -6.58 1.26 0.80
N VAL A 152 -6.85 1.97 1.90
CA VAL A 152 -7.73 1.48 2.97
C VAL A 152 -8.98 2.35 2.99
N PRO A 153 -10.18 1.79 2.74
CA PRO A 153 -11.41 2.55 2.85
C PRO A 153 -11.63 3.13 4.24
N LYS A 154 -12.40 4.21 4.28
CA LYS A 154 -12.93 4.81 5.49
C LYS A 154 -13.60 3.74 6.36
N PRO A 155 -13.41 3.78 7.69
CA PRO A 155 -14.08 2.84 8.58
C PRO A 155 -15.59 2.76 8.32
N SER A 156 -16.11 1.54 8.41
CA SER A 156 -17.51 1.18 8.11
C SER A 156 -17.90 1.14 6.63
N PHE A 157 -16.95 1.30 5.71
CA PHE A 157 -17.17 1.07 4.28
C PHE A 157 -16.30 -0.08 3.76
N ASP A 158 -16.87 -0.93 2.91
CA ASP A 158 -16.13 -1.99 2.21
C ASP A 158 -15.42 -1.48 0.94
N ALA A 159 -15.75 -0.25 0.50
CA ALA A 159 -15.17 0.38 -0.67
C ALA A 159 -15.15 1.91 -0.51
N GLY A 160 -14.03 2.52 -0.93
CA GLY A 160 -13.76 3.95 -0.88
C GLY A 160 -13.54 4.58 -2.26
N GLY A 161 -13.54 5.92 -2.29
CA GLY A 161 -13.25 6.79 -3.44
C GLY A 161 -11.77 6.95 -3.75
N ASP A 162 -10.88 6.62 -2.81
CA ASP A 162 -9.45 6.53 -3.07
C ASP A 162 -9.11 5.35 -4.01
N ILE A 163 -8.21 5.58 -4.97
CA ILE A 163 -7.71 4.53 -5.86
C ILE A 163 -6.32 4.85 -6.40
N HIS A 164 -5.53 3.81 -6.66
CA HIS A 164 -4.25 3.94 -7.34
C HIS A 164 -4.17 3.02 -8.56
N GLY A 165 -3.31 3.40 -9.50
CA GLY A 165 -2.95 2.60 -10.65
C GLY A 165 -1.44 2.63 -10.89
N ILE A 166 -0.86 1.48 -11.20
CA ILE A 166 0.54 1.37 -11.63
C ILE A 166 0.55 0.60 -12.95
N ARG A 167 1.08 1.21 -14.00
CA ARG A 167 1.18 0.63 -15.33
C ARG A 167 2.60 0.77 -15.86
N LYS A 168 3.17 -0.34 -16.32
CA LYS A 168 4.47 -0.36 -17.01
C LYS A 168 4.25 -0.23 -18.51
N ASP A 169 4.75 0.87 -19.05
CA ASP A 169 4.88 1.09 -20.48
C ASP A 169 6.29 0.73 -20.94
N GLY A 170 6.48 0.61 -22.27
CA GLY A 170 7.74 0.14 -22.84
C GLY A 170 8.96 0.98 -22.44
N GLY A 171 8.77 2.29 -22.18
CA GLY A 171 9.83 3.21 -21.79
C GLY A 171 9.59 3.96 -20.48
N ALA A 172 8.51 3.70 -19.74
CA ALA A 172 8.19 4.42 -18.51
C ALA A 172 7.31 3.59 -17.57
N THR A 173 7.35 3.91 -16.28
CA THR A 173 6.34 3.46 -15.31
C THR A 173 5.40 4.63 -15.05
N MET A 174 4.11 4.43 -15.31
CA MET A 174 3.05 5.37 -15.00
C MET A 174 2.43 5.02 -13.66
N ILE A 175 2.26 6.01 -12.79
CA ILE A 175 1.63 5.87 -11.48
C ILE A 175 0.54 6.93 -11.35
N MET A 176 -0.62 6.54 -10.85
CA MET A 176 -1.72 7.45 -10.51
C MET A 176 -2.16 7.18 -9.09
N LEU A 177 -2.39 8.25 -8.33
CA LEU A 177 -3.19 8.23 -7.11
C LEU A 177 -4.33 9.25 -7.27
N MET A 178 -5.54 8.83 -6.93
CA MET A 178 -6.76 9.59 -7.11
C MET A 178 -7.64 9.47 -5.87
N ASP A 179 -8.29 10.57 -5.52
CA ASP A 179 -9.22 10.72 -4.41
C ASP A 179 -10.51 11.35 -4.98
N VAL A 180 -11.53 10.51 -5.11
CA VAL A 180 -12.85 10.92 -5.62
C VAL A 180 -13.62 11.63 -4.52
N LEU A 181 -14.26 12.74 -4.87
CA LEU A 181 -15.08 13.51 -3.93
C LEU A 181 -16.15 12.65 -3.22
N GLY A 182 -16.13 12.70 -1.89
CA GLY A 182 -17.02 11.93 -1.03
C GLY A 182 -16.51 10.50 -0.80
N HIS A 183 -17.33 9.66 -0.17
CA HIS A 183 -16.91 8.31 0.24
C HIS A 183 -17.95 7.24 -0.09
N GLY A 184 -17.57 5.97 0.09
CA GLY A 184 -18.46 4.83 -0.04
C GLY A 184 -18.67 4.34 -1.49
N PRO A 185 -19.68 3.48 -1.73
CA PRO A 185 -19.79 2.72 -2.98
C PRO A 185 -19.96 3.58 -4.24
N THR A 186 -20.53 4.77 -4.11
CA THR A 186 -20.72 5.71 -5.24
C THR A 186 -19.40 6.35 -5.64
N ALA A 187 -18.61 6.83 -4.68
CA ALA A 187 -17.26 7.34 -4.94
C ALA A 187 -16.36 6.23 -5.49
N ALA A 188 -16.48 5.01 -4.95
CA ALA A 188 -15.74 3.84 -5.43
C ALA A 188 -15.99 3.54 -6.92
N LYS A 189 -17.22 3.68 -7.41
CA LYS A 189 -17.56 3.46 -8.82
C LYS A 189 -16.90 4.48 -9.75
N ASP A 190 -16.89 5.75 -9.34
CA ASP A 190 -16.23 6.81 -10.11
C ASP A 190 -14.70 6.60 -10.10
N ALA A 191 -14.14 6.16 -8.98
CA ALA A 191 -12.72 5.84 -8.85
C ALA A 191 -12.32 4.69 -9.79
N GLU A 192 -13.15 3.64 -9.87
CA GLU A 192 -12.96 2.52 -10.80
C GLU A 192 -13.02 2.96 -12.27
N THR A 193 -13.87 3.93 -12.59
CA THR A 193 -13.93 4.52 -13.94
C THR A 193 -12.62 5.23 -14.28
N GLY A 194 -12.09 6.06 -13.36
CA GLY A 194 -10.80 6.72 -13.51
C GLY A 194 -9.63 5.74 -13.66
N LEU A 195 -9.59 4.70 -12.81
CA LEU A 195 -8.56 3.65 -12.90
C LEU A 195 -8.64 2.87 -14.22
N ALA A 196 -9.83 2.48 -14.66
CA ALA A 196 -10.01 1.77 -15.92
C ALA A 196 -9.49 2.60 -17.10
N ALA A 197 -9.80 3.89 -17.13
CA ALA A 197 -9.29 4.82 -18.15
C ALA A 197 -7.76 4.94 -18.10
N PHE A 198 -7.18 5.11 -16.91
CA PHE A 198 -5.74 5.19 -16.71
C PHE A 198 -5.00 3.94 -17.21
N LEU A 199 -5.54 2.75 -16.94
CA LEU A 199 -4.97 1.49 -17.40
C LEU A 199 -5.13 1.29 -18.92
N ALA A 200 -6.24 1.75 -19.50
CA ALA A 200 -6.52 1.69 -20.93
C ALA A 200 -5.70 2.69 -21.76
N ALA A 201 -5.20 3.77 -21.15
CA ALA A 201 -4.32 4.78 -21.76
C ALA A 201 -2.89 4.27 -22.05
N LYS A 202 -2.71 2.95 -22.27
CA LYS A 202 -1.41 2.33 -22.48
C LYS A 202 -0.67 2.92 -23.69
N GLY A 203 0.57 3.37 -23.49
CA GLY A 203 1.40 3.96 -24.54
C GLY A 203 1.06 5.41 -24.91
N LYS A 204 0.12 6.05 -24.21
CA LYS A 204 -0.14 7.49 -24.32
C LYS A 204 0.89 8.29 -23.54
N SER A 205 1.11 9.55 -23.93
CA SER A 205 1.90 10.51 -23.15
C SER A 205 1.26 10.76 -21.77
N LEU A 206 2.01 11.38 -20.85
CA LEU A 206 1.48 11.81 -19.55
C LEU A 206 0.27 12.74 -19.71
N GLU A 207 0.36 13.71 -20.60
CA GLU A 207 -0.72 14.66 -20.92
C GLU A 207 -1.94 13.97 -21.54
N ASP A 208 -1.73 13.11 -22.52
CA ASP A 208 -2.84 12.37 -23.16
C ASP A 208 -3.48 11.37 -22.19
N THR A 209 -2.72 10.83 -21.24
CA THR A 209 -3.25 9.98 -20.16
C THR A 209 -4.16 10.79 -19.25
N GLU A 210 -3.75 12.00 -18.86
CA GLU A 210 -4.60 12.90 -18.05
C GLU A 210 -5.89 13.27 -18.78
N ILE A 211 -5.81 13.63 -20.06
CA ILE A 211 -6.98 13.94 -20.88
C ILE A 211 -7.92 12.73 -20.95
N PHE A 212 -7.38 11.54 -21.23
CA PHE A 212 -8.18 10.33 -21.36
C PHE A 212 -8.91 9.96 -20.05
N VAL A 213 -8.24 10.15 -18.90
CA VAL A 213 -8.86 9.94 -17.58
C VAL A 213 -9.92 11.02 -17.31
N ALA A 214 -9.62 12.29 -17.59
CA ALA A 214 -10.54 13.40 -17.39
C ALA A 214 -11.82 13.25 -18.21
N ASP A 215 -11.71 12.86 -19.48
CA ASP A 215 -12.85 12.65 -20.37
C ASP A 215 -13.71 11.46 -19.90
N ALA A 216 -13.08 10.37 -19.45
CA ALA A 216 -13.79 9.22 -18.90
C ALA A 216 -14.53 9.53 -17.58
N MET A 217 -14.02 10.49 -16.80
CA MET A 217 -14.63 10.96 -15.57
C MET A 217 -15.57 12.17 -15.77
N ALA A 218 -15.82 12.59 -17.01
CA ALA A 218 -16.75 13.69 -17.28
C ALA A 218 -18.16 13.33 -16.79
N GLY A 219 -18.77 14.21 -16.00
CA GLY A 219 -20.10 13.98 -15.39
C GLY A 219 -20.10 13.08 -14.15
N SER A 220 -18.94 12.63 -13.67
CA SER A 220 -18.76 12.02 -12.34
C SER A 220 -18.81 13.08 -11.23
N ARG A 221 -18.59 12.65 -9.97
CA ARG A 221 -18.37 13.59 -8.86
C ARG A 221 -17.12 14.44 -9.02
N GLY A 222 -16.16 13.98 -9.82
CA GLY A 222 -14.83 14.55 -9.94
C GLY A 222 -13.89 14.10 -8.82
N ALA A 223 -12.59 14.25 -9.07
CA ALA A 223 -11.55 13.74 -8.18
C ALA A 223 -10.32 14.64 -8.15
N ALA A 224 -9.62 14.65 -7.02
CA ALA A 224 -8.22 15.04 -7.01
C ALA A 224 -7.37 13.89 -7.57
N SER A 225 -6.31 14.21 -8.29
CA SER A 225 -5.44 13.22 -8.91
C SER A 225 -4.01 13.72 -9.04
N LEU A 226 -3.06 12.81 -8.91
CA LEU A 226 -1.66 13.03 -9.28
C LEU A 226 -1.22 11.85 -10.15
N ILE A 227 -0.90 12.17 -11.41
CA ILE A 227 -0.33 11.21 -12.37
C ILE A 227 1.15 11.52 -12.52
N VAL A 228 1.96 10.49 -12.40
CA VAL A 228 3.41 10.55 -12.44
C VAL A 228 3.93 9.60 -13.51
N GLU A 229 4.80 10.11 -14.37
CA GLU A 229 5.57 9.35 -15.33
C GLU A 229 7.02 9.26 -14.83
N LEU A 230 7.51 8.02 -14.75
CA LEU A 230 8.89 7.69 -14.41
C LEU A 230 9.55 7.02 -15.63
N PRO A 231 10.17 7.80 -16.54
CA PRO A 231 10.85 7.24 -17.70
C PRO A 231 12.00 6.32 -17.29
N HIS A 232 12.12 5.18 -17.96
CA HIS A 232 13.15 4.19 -17.68
C HIS A 232 14.51 4.69 -18.16
N GLY A 233 15.51 4.71 -17.28
CA GLY A 233 16.85 5.22 -17.61
C GLY A 233 17.01 6.74 -17.55
N SER A 234 15.96 7.47 -17.14
CA SER A 234 16.01 8.92 -16.90
C SER A 234 16.33 9.24 -15.44
N ASP A 235 16.98 10.38 -15.20
CA ASP A 235 17.17 11.01 -13.88
C ASP A 235 16.09 12.06 -13.57
N ARG A 236 15.02 12.09 -14.37
CA ARG A 236 13.89 13.01 -14.25
C ARG A 236 12.59 12.23 -14.12
N LEU A 237 11.69 12.68 -13.25
CA LEU A 237 10.28 12.31 -13.30
C LEU A 237 9.42 13.48 -13.79
N ARG A 238 8.29 13.15 -14.42
CA ARG A 238 7.29 14.10 -14.89
C ARG A 238 5.99 13.88 -14.12
N ALA A 239 5.29 14.95 -13.75
CA ALA A 239 4.07 14.87 -12.97
C ALA A 239 3.00 15.88 -13.39
N LEU A 240 1.74 15.44 -13.33
CA LEU A 240 0.52 16.25 -13.47
C LEU A 240 -0.34 16.08 -12.24
N GLY A 241 -0.43 17.12 -11.43
CA GLY A 241 -1.26 17.16 -10.22
C GLY A 241 -2.44 18.10 -10.36
N LEU A 242 -3.61 17.64 -9.91
CA LEU A 242 -4.84 18.41 -9.85
C LEU A 242 -5.54 18.14 -8.50
N GLY A 243 -5.80 19.19 -7.72
CA GLY A 243 -6.39 19.06 -6.38
C GLY A 243 -5.35 18.85 -5.28
N ASN A 244 -5.68 18.01 -4.29
CA ASN A 244 -5.01 17.91 -3.00
C ASN A 244 -4.21 16.62 -2.78
N ILE A 245 -4.01 15.78 -3.80
CA ILE A 245 -3.08 14.65 -3.68
C ILE A 245 -1.66 15.18 -3.42
N LYS A 246 -1.04 14.72 -2.33
CA LYS A 246 0.32 15.11 -1.96
C LYS A 246 1.32 14.18 -2.64
N GLY A 247 2.26 14.76 -3.39
CA GLY A 247 3.45 14.05 -3.89
C GLY A 247 4.72 14.57 -3.23
N GLU A 248 5.59 13.66 -2.80
CA GLU A 248 6.91 13.97 -2.27
C GLU A 248 7.97 13.07 -2.93
N ILE A 249 9.13 13.63 -3.25
CA ILE A 249 10.33 12.91 -3.67
C ILE A 249 11.32 12.96 -2.52
N ILE A 250 11.76 11.79 -2.06
CA ILE A 250 12.78 11.62 -1.05
C ILE A 250 14.05 11.16 -1.76
N SER A 251 15.05 12.02 -1.82
CA SER A 251 16.36 11.70 -2.40
C SER A 251 17.16 10.74 -1.52
N ALA A 252 18.21 10.15 -2.07
CA ALA A 252 19.09 9.23 -1.33
C ALA A 252 19.78 9.87 -0.11
N ASP A 253 19.99 11.20 -0.13
CA ASP A 253 20.53 11.97 1.00
C ASP A 253 19.48 12.33 2.07
N GLY A 254 18.22 11.91 1.86
CA GLY A 254 17.09 12.18 2.75
C GLY A 254 16.38 13.52 2.49
N SER A 255 16.87 14.34 1.56
CA SER A 255 16.19 15.59 1.17
C SER A 255 14.80 15.31 0.58
N ARG A 256 13.84 16.16 0.91
CA ARG A 256 12.44 16.03 0.50
C ARG A 256 12.02 17.18 -0.42
N HIS A 257 11.38 16.84 -1.53
CA HIS A 257 10.89 17.81 -2.50
C HIS A 257 9.41 17.54 -2.79
N GLY A 258 8.56 18.54 -2.60
CA GLY A 258 7.13 18.44 -2.90
C GLY A 258 6.86 18.54 -4.41
N ILE A 259 5.92 17.74 -4.90
CA ILE A 259 5.38 17.83 -6.27
C ILE A 259 4.14 18.74 -6.22
N PRO A 260 4.14 19.89 -6.90
CA PRO A 260 3.03 20.82 -6.84
C PRO A 260 1.84 20.34 -7.67
N SER A 261 0.64 20.61 -7.16
CA SER A 261 -0.64 20.34 -7.84
C SER A 261 -1.34 21.66 -8.20
N SER A 262 -2.04 21.67 -9.32
CA SER A 262 -2.88 22.80 -9.74
C SER A 262 -4.24 22.72 -9.04
N PRO A 263 -4.90 23.86 -8.72
CA PRO A 263 -6.29 23.83 -8.26
C PRO A 263 -7.23 23.25 -9.32
N GLY A 264 -8.17 22.41 -8.88
CA GLY A 264 -9.20 21.82 -9.73
C GLY A 264 -9.51 20.37 -9.34
N ILE A 265 -10.43 19.77 -10.09
CA ILE A 265 -10.80 18.35 -10.03
C ILE A 265 -10.92 17.75 -11.43
N VAL A 266 -10.51 16.50 -11.57
CA VAL A 266 -10.61 15.71 -12.80
C VAL A 266 -12.08 15.54 -13.17
N GLY A 267 -12.41 15.58 -14.46
CA GLY A 267 -13.79 15.43 -14.95
C GLY A 267 -14.64 16.70 -14.94
N ALA A 268 -14.22 17.79 -14.27
CA ALA A 268 -14.94 19.06 -14.26
C ALA A 268 -14.08 20.31 -14.54
N SER A 269 -12.75 20.22 -14.42
CA SER A 269 -11.86 21.37 -14.65
C SER A 269 -11.75 21.74 -16.14
N THR A 270 -11.94 23.02 -16.44
CA THR A 270 -11.81 23.57 -17.80
C THR A 270 -10.35 23.86 -18.18
N ARG A 271 -9.50 24.15 -17.18
CA ARG A 271 -8.07 24.39 -17.36
C ARG A 271 -7.29 23.10 -17.09
N ARG A 272 -6.42 22.72 -18.03
CA ARG A 272 -5.55 21.56 -17.88
C ARG A 272 -4.36 21.85 -16.95
N PRO A 273 -3.94 20.90 -16.10
CA PRO A 273 -2.72 21.02 -15.31
C PRO A 273 -1.49 21.09 -16.22
N ARG A 274 -0.43 21.76 -15.75
CA ARG A 274 0.85 21.81 -16.46
C ARG A 274 1.78 20.71 -15.96
N VAL A 275 2.53 20.11 -16.87
CA VAL A 275 3.56 19.15 -16.52
C VAL A 275 4.63 19.84 -15.69
N THR A 276 5.07 19.16 -14.64
CA THR A 276 6.21 19.55 -13.82
C THR A 276 7.27 18.46 -13.89
N GLU A 277 8.53 18.87 -13.84
CA GLU A 277 9.68 17.98 -13.91
C GLU A 277 10.52 18.10 -12.64
N HIS A 278 10.97 16.96 -12.12
CA HIS A 278 11.75 16.92 -10.89
C HIS A 278 12.88 15.91 -11.00
N ALA A 279 13.93 16.11 -10.19
CA ALA A 279 15.05 15.18 -10.12
C ALA A 279 14.59 13.81 -9.57
N TRP A 280 15.07 12.74 -10.20
CA TRP A 280 14.77 11.35 -9.91
C TRP A 280 16.07 10.53 -9.92
N GLY A 281 16.88 10.75 -8.88
CA GLY A 281 18.16 10.07 -8.74
C GLY A 281 18.04 8.58 -8.43
N LYS A 282 19.14 7.86 -8.57
CA LYS A 282 19.25 6.47 -8.10
C LYS A 282 18.92 6.39 -6.61
N GLY A 283 18.16 5.36 -6.22
CA GLY A 283 17.70 5.19 -4.85
C GLY A 283 16.68 6.22 -4.36
N ALA A 284 16.27 7.20 -5.18
CA ALA A 284 15.20 8.12 -4.83
C ALA A 284 13.87 7.38 -4.67
N MET A 285 13.00 7.95 -3.83
CA MET A 285 11.69 7.40 -3.54
C MET A 285 10.61 8.43 -3.80
N LEU A 286 9.57 8.01 -4.51
CA LEU A 286 8.32 8.73 -4.68
C LEU A 286 7.34 8.28 -3.61
N LEU A 287 6.75 9.24 -2.90
CA LEU A 287 5.67 9.03 -1.94
C LEU A 287 4.46 9.84 -2.39
N LEU A 288 3.35 9.17 -2.69
CA LEU A 288 2.06 9.80 -2.93
C LEU A 288 1.11 9.47 -1.78
N THR A 289 0.35 10.46 -1.30
CA THR A 289 -0.68 10.25 -0.27
C THR A 289 -1.95 11.05 -0.54
N THR A 290 -3.10 10.47 -0.20
CA THR A 290 -4.39 11.18 -0.14
C THR A 290 -4.50 11.98 1.17
N ASP A 291 -5.54 12.81 1.30
CA ASP A 291 -5.70 13.69 2.46
C ASP A 291 -6.20 12.96 3.73
N GLY A 292 -6.63 11.70 3.58
CA GLY A 292 -6.89 10.77 4.68
C GLY A 292 -5.68 10.47 5.55
N LEU A 293 -4.47 10.83 5.09
CA LEU A 293 -3.25 10.81 5.88
C LEU A 293 -2.86 12.22 6.35
N LYS A 294 -2.42 12.30 7.61
CA LYS A 294 -1.77 13.49 8.18
C LYS A 294 -0.41 13.72 7.50
N GLY A 295 -0.02 14.98 7.36
CA GLY A 295 1.31 15.35 6.86
C GLY A 295 2.44 14.86 7.78
N GLY A 296 3.57 14.47 7.18
CA GLY A 296 4.74 13.93 7.89
C GLY A 296 5.71 14.96 8.48
N GLU A 297 5.41 16.26 8.38
CA GLU A 297 6.35 17.34 8.69
C GLU A 297 6.62 17.50 10.19
N ARG A 298 5.64 17.17 11.04
CA ARG A 298 5.76 17.34 12.49
C ARG A 298 6.56 16.22 13.17
N PHE A 299 6.57 15.02 12.58
CA PHE A 299 7.25 13.84 13.11
C PHE A 299 7.81 13.01 11.95
N PRO A 300 9.05 13.30 11.50
CA PRO A 300 9.65 12.58 10.39
C PRO A 300 9.86 11.11 10.76
N GLU A 301 9.74 10.22 9.78
CA GLU A 301 9.99 8.80 10.02
C GLU A 301 11.50 8.53 10.09
N PRO A 302 11.94 7.58 10.95
CA PRO A 302 13.32 7.14 11.00
C PRO A 302 13.79 6.66 9.62
N SER A 303 15.02 7.01 9.26
CA SER A 303 15.61 6.62 7.98
C SER A 303 15.60 5.10 7.75
N ALA A 304 15.69 4.31 8.84
CA ALA A 304 15.61 2.85 8.82
C ALA A 304 14.34 2.30 8.13
N LEU A 305 13.22 3.03 8.20
CA LEU A 305 11.98 2.65 7.52
C LEU A 305 12.18 2.61 6.00
N PHE A 306 12.87 3.59 5.42
CA PHE A 306 13.00 3.74 3.97
C PHE A 306 13.93 2.71 3.31
N TYR A 307 14.61 1.87 4.10
CA TYR A 307 15.37 0.71 3.64
C TYR A 307 14.55 -0.59 3.59
N ARG A 308 13.31 -0.58 4.08
CA ARG A 308 12.41 -1.74 4.09
C ARG A 308 11.79 -1.99 2.72
N ASP A 309 11.02 -3.07 2.59
CA ASP A 309 10.20 -3.29 1.41
C ASP A 309 9.19 -2.13 1.22
N VAL A 310 8.90 -1.76 -0.04
CA VAL A 310 8.02 -0.63 -0.39
C VAL A 310 6.59 -0.77 0.16
N LEU A 311 6.07 -2.00 0.32
CA LEU A 311 4.78 -2.23 0.97
C LEU A 311 4.87 -2.04 2.49
N THR A 312 5.96 -2.50 3.12
CA THR A 312 6.20 -2.26 4.55
C THR A 312 6.28 -0.76 4.84
N ILE A 313 6.93 0.01 3.95
CA ILE A 313 6.96 1.47 4.01
C ILE A 313 5.55 2.05 3.91
N ALA A 314 4.78 1.67 2.88
CA ALA A 314 3.42 2.16 2.69
C ALA A 314 2.50 1.86 3.88
N ALA A 315 2.57 0.62 4.39
CA ALA A 315 1.80 0.14 5.54
C ALA A 315 2.18 0.87 6.83
N THR A 316 3.47 1.11 7.07
CA THR A 316 3.93 1.85 8.26
C THR A 316 3.49 3.30 8.21
N LEU A 317 3.55 3.94 7.02
CA LEU A 317 3.07 5.31 6.84
C LEU A 317 1.56 5.42 7.03
N TYR A 318 0.79 4.48 6.50
CA TYR A 318 -0.65 4.38 6.75
C TYR A 318 -0.94 4.26 8.25
N LYS A 319 -0.33 3.29 8.94
CA LYS A 319 -0.51 3.07 10.38
C LYS A 319 -0.31 4.37 11.19
N ARG A 320 0.79 5.08 10.89
CA ARG A 320 1.22 6.26 11.65
C ARG A 320 0.45 7.53 11.33
N ARG A 321 -0.02 7.66 10.09
CA ARG A 321 -0.52 8.95 9.59
C ARG A 321 -2.01 8.95 9.31
N ARG A 322 -2.67 7.79 9.26
CA ARG A 322 -4.13 7.73 9.04
C ARG A 322 -4.89 8.66 10.00
N ARG A 323 -5.90 9.33 9.47
CA ARG A 323 -6.84 10.14 10.26
C ARG A 323 -7.94 9.27 10.89
N GLY A 324 -8.33 8.19 10.20
CA GLY A 324 -9.44 7.32 10.61
C GLY A 324 -10.83 7.89 10.31
N SER A 325 -10.91 9.06 9.68
CA SER A 325 -12.16 9.73 9.31
C SER A 325 -12.46 9.69 7.82
N ASP A 326 -11.54 9.19 7.00
CA ASP A 326 -11.62 9.18 5.54
C ASP A 326 -10.93 7.97 4.93
N ASP A 327 -11.12 7.76 3.63
CA ASP A 327 -10.33 6.84 2.82
C ASP A 327 -8.83 7.20 2.93
N SER A 328 -7.94 6.22 2.88
CA SER A 328 -6.51 6.44 3.06
C SER A 328 -5.70 5.75 1.98
N GLY A 329 -5.03 6.53 1.15
CA GLY A 329 -4.18 6.06 0.07
C GLY A 329 -2.71 6.41 0.24
N VAL A 330 -1.84 5.42 0.01
CA VAL A 330 -0.38 5.57 -0.03
C VAL A 330 0.16 4.85 -1.27
N VAL A 331 1.00 5.52 -2.06
CA VAL A 331 1.74 4.86 -3.14
C VAL A 331 3.22 5.18 -2.99
N ILE A 332 4.04 4.15 -3.06
CA ILE A 332 5.49 4.23 -3.01
C ILE A 332 6.06 3.72 -4.32
N ALA A 333 7.03 4.45 -4.88
CA ALA A 333 7.96 3.92 -5.87
C ALA A 333 9.39 4.19 -5.45
N ARG A 334 10.29 3.21 -5.60
CA ARG A 334 11.72 3.36 -5.29
C ARG A 334 12.55 3.02 -6.51
N ALA A 335 13.37 3.98 -6.95
CA ALA A 335 14.38 3.75 -7.99
C ALA A 335 15.36 2.68 -7.51
N ARG A 336 15.73 1.75 -8.39
CA ARG A 336 16.81 0.82 -8.10
C ARG A 336 18.16 1.53 -8.12
N GLN A 337 19.08 1.04 -7.29
CA GLN A 337 20.46 1.52 -7.21
C GLN A 337 21.26 1.11 -8.46
#